data_AF-A0A2E8XUM5-F1
#
_entry.id   AF-A0A2E8XUM5-F1
#
_cell.length_a   1.000
_cell.length_b   1.000
_cell.length_c   1.000
_cell.angle_alpha   90.00
_cell.angle_beta   90.00
_cell.angle_gamma   90.00
#
_symmetry.space_group_name_H-M   'P 1'
#
loop_
_entity.id
_entity.type
_entity.pdbx_description
1 polymer ?
#
loop_
_entity_poly.entity_id
_entity_poly.type
_entity_poly.pdbx_seq_one_letter_code
_entity_poly.pdbx_strand_id
1 'polypeptide(L)'
;MKRYLILFYTLFQSFLFADGPYSVGIITEQDGLRNGPNYAGGIVYYPEGIEGPLPIIVMIPGFISPISDIDDWGPYLASYGVVTMFVNVNNWFGDPYARASALIDGIVSIKLEDTRIESPLFSNLNTEDIAVAGWSMGGGGAQLASQQDVSIKAVIALSPWLFNAFDALNNRVPIIYFSGEFDPTAPNNFHTNLHYNNTSDDIDKLLFEISQGDHYTVCSPYNDNQMAQKALFWIEKYINENNENCNSLIAEPFTASSFLTNIECNNQLIGDLNFDLVLNVQDIILIVNIILSNQDDYLADISNDGFVNVLDVIQLVNIV
;
A
#
# COMPACT_ATOMS: atom_id res chain seq x y z
N MET A 1 30.76 -0.03 55.44
CA MET A 1 29.53 0.33 54.71
C MET A 1 29.78 0.16 53.23
N LYS A 2 29.33 -0.95 52.63
CA LYS A 2 29.44 -1.21 51.18
C LYS A 2 28.25 -0.53 50.50
N ARG A 3 28.51 0.44 49.62
CA ARG A 3 27.50 1.09 48.78
C ARG A 3 27.14 0.15 47.63
N TYR A 4 25.87 -0.24 47.55
CA TYR A 4 25.31 -0.91 46.39
C TYR A 4 25.00 0.14 45.33
N LEU A 5 25.62 0.01 44.16
CA LEU A 5 25.30 0.78 42.97
C LEU A 5 24.08 0.09 42.32
N ILE A 6 22.90 0.68 42.43
CA ILE A 6 21.71 0.22 41.71
C ILE A 6 21.82 0.79 40.29
N LEU A 7 22.15 -0.05 39.32
CA LEU A 7 22.00 0.29 37.90
C LEU A 7 20.50 0.23 37.56
N PHE A 8 19.91 1.39 37.30
CA PHE A 8 18.64 1.48 36.59
C PHE A 8 18.91 1.14 35.12
N TYR A 9 18.46 -0.04 34.68
CA TYR A 9 18.29 -0.32 33.26
C TYR A 9 17.01 0.37 32.79
N THR A 10 17.15 1.53 32.15
CA THR A 10 16.11 2.08 31.30
C THR A 10 16.12 1.28 30.00
N LEU A 11 15.16 0.37 29.82
CA LEU A 11 14.82 -0.20 28.53
C LEU A 11 14.29 0.95 27.65
N PHE A 12 15.15 1.53 26.83
CA PHE A 12 14.70 2.22 25.63
C PHE A 12 14.19 1.13 24.69
N GLN A 13 12.88 0.92 24.68
CA GLN A 13 12.23 0.20 23.61
C GLN A 13 12.29 1.14 22.40
N SER A 14 13.33 1.02 21.59
CA SER A 14 13.32 1.55 20.24
C SER A 14 12.15 0.87 19.55
N PHE A 15 11.11 1.63 19.19
CA PHE A 15 10.23 1.24 18.11
C PHE A 15 11.10 1.24 16.85
N LEU A 16 11.82 0.14 16.60
CA LEU A 16 12.39 -0.13 15.29
C LEU A 16 11.20 -0.25 14.36
N PHE A 17 11.12 0.66 13.38
CA PHE A 17 10.32 0.40 12.19
C PHE A 17 10.81 -0.93 11.63
N ALA A 18 9.92 -1.92 11.55
CA ALA A 18 10.29 -3.24 11.12
C ALA A 18 10.13 -3.31 9.60
N ASP A 19 11.25 -3.47 8.91
CA ASP A 19 11.23 -4.04 7.57
C ASP A 19 10.59 -5.44 7.62
N GLY A 20 10.12 -5.90 6.48
CA GLY A 20 9.59 -7.25 6.32
C GLY A 20 10.65 -8.33 6.49
N PRO A 21 10.24 -9.62 6.46
CA PRO A 21 11.09 -10.74 6.81
C PRO A 21 12.14 -11.09 5.74
N TYR A 22 12.02 -10.54 4.52
CA TYR A 22 12.83 -10.94 3.39
C TYR A 22 14.09 -10.07 3.23
N SER A 23 15.18 -10.70 2.81
CA SER A 23 16.37 -9.98 2.37
C SER A 23 16.10 -9.32 1.01
N VAL A 24 16.74 -8.17 0.76
CA VAL A 24 16.48 -7.36 -0.43
C VAL A 24 17.70 -7.35 -1.34
N GLY A 25 17.50 -7.75 -2.59
CA GLY A 25 18.45 -7.62 -3.69
C GLY A 25 18.20 -6.35 -4.52
N ILE A 26 19.17 -5.98 -5.34
CA ILE A 26 19.12 -4.79 -6.20
C ILE A 26 19.53 -5.14 -7.63
N ILE A 27 18.81 -4.62 -8.63
CA ILE A 27 19.20 -4.63 -10.05
C ILE A 27 19.31 -3.19 -10.52
N THR A 28 20.42 -2.85 -11.15
CA THR A 28 20.67 -1.54 -11.78
C THR A 28 20.93 -1.69 -13.27
N GLU A 29 21.08 -0.57 -13.98
CA GLU A 29 21.50 -0.58 -15.39
C GLU A 29 22.85 -1.28 -15.61
N GLN A 30 23.75 -1.31 -14.61
CA GLN A 30 25.02 -2.03 -14.70
C GLN A 30 24.82 -3.55 -14.72
N ASP A 31 23.73 -4.03 -14.15
CA ASP A 31 23.34 -5.44 -14.09
C ASP A 31 22.54 -5.89 -15.32
N GLY A 32 22.36 -4.97 -16.30
CA GLY A 32 21.65 -5.22 -17.54
C GLY A 32 20.18 -4.81 -17.53
N LEU A 33 19.71 -4.12 -16.49
CA LEU A 33 18.39 -3.48 -16.51
C LEU A 33 18.32 -2.54 -17.72
N ARG A 34 17.21 -2.60 -18.46
CA ARG A 34 16.97 -1.70 -19.59
C ARG A 34 17.07 -0.24 -19.12
N ASN A 35 17.53 0.64 -19.99
CA ASN A 35 17.38 2.09 -19.88
C ASN A 35 16.44 2.54 -21.01
N GLY A 36 15.20 2.89 -20.66
CA GLY A 36 14.14 3.19 -21.61
C GLY A 36 14.27 4.60 -22.22
N PRO A 37 13.69 4.86 -23.41
CA PRO A 37 13.78 6.18 -24.04
C PRO A 37 13.01 7.29 -23.29
N ASN A 38 12.06 6.97 -22.41
CA ASN A 38 11.18 7.94 -21.75
C ASN A 38 11.50 8.17 -20.26
N TYR A 39 12.40 7.38 -19.69
CA TYR A 39 12.92 7.60 -18.34
C TYR A 39 14.45 7.66 -18.33
N ALA A 40 15.01 8.17 -17.24
CA ALA A 40 16.44 8.15 -16.95
C ALA A 40 16.67 7.48 -15.59
N GLY A 41 17.64 6.57 -15.56
CA GLY A 41 17.95 5.80 -14.35
C GLY A 41 16.89 4.75 -14.08
N GLY A 42 17.33 3.53 -13.85
CA GLY A 42 16.51 2.44 -13.33
C GLY A 42 17.20 1.78 -12.16
N ILE A 43 16.45 1.56 -11.08
CA ILE A 43 16.86 0.69 -9.97
C ILE A 43 15.66 -0.17 -9.56
N VAL A 44 15.89 -1.46 -9.38
CA VAL A 44 14.89 -2.42 -8.91
C VAL A 44 15.35 -2.96 -7.57
N TYR A 45 14.47 -2.93 -6.58
CA TYR A 45 14.61 -3.64 -5.31
C TYR A 45 13.68 -4.85 -5.35
N TYR A 46 14.16 -6.02 -4.93
CA TYR A 46 13.37 -7.25 -4.97
C TYR A 46 13.66 -8.15 -3.76
N PRO A 47 12.67 -8.95 -3.32
CA PRO A 47 12.88 -9.95 -2.28
C PRO A 47 13.76 -11.12 -2.78
N GLU A 48 14.76 -11.51 -2.01
CA GLU A 48 15.60 -12.67 -2.31
C GLU A 48 14.95 -13.98 -1.86
N GLY A 49 15.06 -15.02 -2.69
CA GLY A 49 14.69 -16.39 -2.32
C GLY A 49 13.19 -16.68 -2.23
N ILE A 50 12.35 -15.83 -2.82
CA ILE A 50 10.90 -16.04 -2.90
C ILE A 50 10.49 -16.50 -4.30
N GLU A 51 9.63 -17.52 -4.36
CA GLU A 51 8.94 -17.96 -5.57
C GLU A 51 7.65 -17.15 -5.79
N GLY A 52 7.40 -16.76 -7.04
CA GLY A 52 6.34 -15.85 -7.48
C GLY A 52 5.10 -16.55 -8.03
N PRO A 53 4.25 -15.83 -8.79
CA PRO A 53 4.53 -14.51 -9.37
C PRO A 53 4.51 -13.37 -8.35
N LEU A 54 5.58 -12.57 -8.30
CA LEU A 54 5.73 -11.47 -7.35
C LEU A 54 5.02 -10.19 -7.84
N PRO A 55 4.32 -9.46 -6.97
CA PRO A 55 3.71 -8.18 -7.33
C PRO A 55 4.78 -7.14 -7.68
N ILE A 56 4.43 -6.27 -8.64
CA ILE A 56 5.28 -5.18 -9.11
C ILE A 56 4.67 -3.83 -8.74
N ILE A 57 5.52 -2.92 -8.28
CA ILE A 57 5.23 -1.49 -8.22
C ILE A 57 6.32 -0.67 -8.94
N VAL A 58 5.92 0.29 -9.78
CA VAL A 58 6.83 1.25 -10.41
C VAL A 58 6.61 2.64 -9.82
N MET A 59 7.67 3.28 -9.33
CA MET A 59 7.64 4.53 -8.59
C MET A 59 8.45 5.64 -9.26
N ILE A 60 8.03 6.89 -9.11
CA ILE A 60 8.72 8.06 -9.67
C ILE A 60 8.72 9.27 -8.71
N PRO A 61 9.84 10.02 -8.58
CA PRO A 61 9.93 11.17 -7.67
C PRO A 61 9.19 12.42 -8.19
N GLY A 62 9.31 13.52 -7.44
CA GLY A 62 8.74 14.82 -7.73
C GLY A 62 9.57 15.72 -8.65
N PHE A 63 9.15 16.99 -8.78
CA PHE A 63 9.79 17.99 -9.63
C PHE A 63 11.24 18.27 -9.19
N ILE A 64 12.20 18.16 -10.12
CA ILE A 64 13.64 18.37 -9.85
C ILE A 64 14.19 17.39 -8.77
N SER A 65 13.48 16.31 -8.45
CA SER A 65 13.89 15.35 -7.41
C SER A 65 14.52 14.07 -7.95
N PRO A 66 15.61 13.57 -7.32
CA PRO A 66 16.20 12.28 -7.65
C PRO A 66 15.39 11.12 -7.09
N ILE A 67 15.72 9.89 -7.52
CA ILE A 67 15.16 8.65 -6.96
C ILE A 67 15.44 8.57 -5.44
N SER A 68 16.62 9.03 -4.99
CA SER A 68 17.02 9.02 -3.57
C SER A 68 16.14 9.87 -2.64
N ASP A 69 15.22 10.68 -3.17
CA ASP A 69 14.26 11.39 -2.34
C ASP A 69 13.12 10.48 -1.87
N ILE A 70 12.91 9.31 -2.51
CA ILE A 70 11.82 8.38 -2.21
C ILE A 70 12.26 6.90 -2.18
N ASP A 71 13.57 6.62 -2.26
CA ASP A 71 14.09 5.26 -2.45
C ASP A 71 13.94 4.37 -1.20
N ASP A 72 13.73 4.95 -0.01
CA ASP A 72 13.36 4.20 1.21
C ASP A 72 12.15 3.29 1.00
N TRP A 73 11.22 3.64 0.10
CA TRP A 73 10.10 2.77 -0.27
C TRP A 73 10.55 1.46 -0.94
N GLY A 74 11.69 1.44 -1.62
CA GLY A 74 12.21 0.29 -2.36
C GLY A 74 12.55 -0.89 -1.45
N PRO A 75 13.53 -0.76 -0.56
CA PRO A 75 13.87 -1.79 0.41
C PRO A 75 12.69 -2.16 1.31
N TYR A 76 11.88 -1.17 1.73
CA TYR A 76 10.71 -1.43 2.56
C TYR A 76 9.74 -2.38 1.85
N LEU A 77 9.22 -2.02 0.65
CA LEU A 77 8.26 -2.85 -0.07
C LEU A 77 8.85 -4.20 -0.50
N ALA A 78 10.12 -4.21 -0.94
CA ALA A 78 10.81 -5.45 -1.30
C ALA A 78 10.98 -6.40 -0.12
N SER A 79 11.23 -5.90 1.09
CA SER A 79 11.33 -6.73 2.30
C SER A 79 10.00 -7.42 2.68
N TYR A 80 8.87 -6.94 2.15
CA TYR A 80 7.53 -7.54 2.27
C TYR A 80 7.09 -8.36 1.04
N GLY A 81 7.98 -8.57 0.07
CA GLY A 81 7.70 -9.42 -1.09
C GLY A 81 7.25 -8.66 -2.34
N VAL A 82 7.36 -7.33 -2.38
CA VAL A 82 6.95 -6.52 -3.54
C VAL A 82 8.16 -6.05 -4.34
N VAL A 83 8.21 -6.43 -5.61
CA VAL A 83 9.26 -5.96 -6.52
C VAL A 83 9.03 -4.48 -6.85
N THR A 84 9.97 -3.63 -6.46
CA THR A 84 9.83 -2.17 -6.54
C THR A 84 10.85 -1.59 -7.49
N MET A 85 10.39 -1.04 -8.61
CA MET A 85 11.23 -0.34 -9.57
C MET A 85 11.08 1.18 -9.41
N PHE A 86 12.19 1.90 -9.36
CA PHE A 86 12.19 3.35 -9.53
C PHE A 86 12.71 3.73 -10.91
N VAL A 87 12.11 4.78 -11.45
CA VAL A 87 12.59 5.49 -12.63
C VAL A 87 12.65 6.99 -12.33
N ASN A 88 13.43 7.75 -13.09
CA ASN A 88 13.35 9.20 -13.09
C ASN A 88 12.98 9.74 -14.48
N VAL A 89 12.62 11.01 -14.57
CA VAL A 89 12.41 11.68 -15.87
C VAL A 89 13.74 11.99 -16.55
N ASN A 90 13.76 11.90 -17.89
CA ASN A 90 14.92 12.30 -18.70
C ASN A 90 15.28 13.79 -18.56
N ASN A 91 14.26 14.63 -18.37
CA ASN A 91 14.42 16.05 -18.10
C ASN A 91 13.91 16.32 -16.68
N TRP A 92 14.76 16.85 -15.80
CA TRP A 92 14.44 17.19 -14.41
C TRP A 92 13.24 18.15 -14.27
N PHE A 93 12.98 18.97 -15.30
CA PHE A 93 11.83 19.87 -15.38
C PHE A 93 10.59 19.22 -16.03
N GLY A 94 10.65 17.91 -16.30
CA GLY A 94 9.54 17.14 -16.84
C GLY A 94 8.31 17.24 -15.97
N ASP A 95 7.19 17.53 -16.62
CA ASP A 95 5.89 17.71 -16.00
C ASP A 95 5.24 16.35 -15.62
N PRO A 96 4.04 16.35 -15.02
CA PRO A 96 3.35 15.10 -14.71
C PRO A 96 3.09 14.18 -15.91
N TYR A 97 2.95 14.70 -17.13
CA TYR A 97 2.75 13.88 -18.34
C TYR A 97 4.03 13.15 -18.77
N ALA A 98 5.18 13.83 -18.68
CA ALA A 98 6.48 13.20 -18.85
C ALA A 98 6.71 12.11 -17.79
N ARG A 99 6.27 12.34 -16.54
CA ARG A 99 6.34 11.35 -15.46
C ARG A 99 5.45 10.13 -15.71
N ALA A 100 4.25 10.33 -16.24
CA ALA A 100 3.39 9.23 -16.66
C ALA A 100 4.05 8.37 -17.74
N SER A 101 4.65 9.02 -18.74
CA SER A 101 5.38 8.32 -19.82
C SER A 101 6.59 7.55 -19.30
N ALA A 102 7.32 8.11 -18.32
CA ALA A 102 8.44 7.46 -17.67
C ALA A 102 8.01 6.24 -16.84
N LEU A 103 6.91 6.33 -16.07
CA LEU A 103 6.34 5.20 -15.34
C LEU A 103 5.98 4.03 -16.27
N ILE A 104 5.28 4.32 -17.37
CA ILE A 104 4.88 3.31 -18.37
C ILE A 104 6.09 2.65 -19.02
N ASP A 105 7.13 3.43 -19.36
CA ASP A 105 8.36 2.85 -19.94
C ASP A 105 9.17 2.07 -18.88
N GLY A 106 9.08 2.45 -17.59
CA GLY A 106 9.57 1.65 -16.46
C GLY A 106 8.84 0.30 -16.36
N ILE A 107 7.52 0.27 -16.53
CA ILE A 107 6.72 -0.96 -16.61
C ILE A 107 7.24 -1.88 -17.72
N VAL A 108 7.57 -1.33 -18.89
CA VAL A 108 8.17 -2.13 -19.98
C VAL A 108 9.49 -2.74 -19.55
N SER A 109 10.34 -1.99 -18.84
CA SER A 109 11.64 -2.49 -18.38
C SER A 109 11.52 -3.59 -17.33
N ILE A 110 10.67 -3.44 -16.30
CA ILE A 110 10.54 -4.48 -15.28
C ILE A 110 9.90 -5.75 -15.83
N LYS A 111 8.97 -5.67 -16.79
CA LYS A 111 8.43 -6.85 -17.48
C LYS A 111 9.52 -7.63 -18.25
N LEU A 112 10.56 -6.96 -18.74
CA LEU A 112 11.66 -7.65 -19.43
C LEU A 112 12.50 -8.49 -18.47
N GLU A 113 12.57 -8.14 -17.19
CA GLU A 113 13.28 -8.93 -16.17
C GLU A 113 12.66 -10.32 -16.00
N ASP A 114 11.34 -10.46 -16.20
CA ASP A 114 10.64 -11.75 -16.18
C ASP A 114 11.12 -12.69 -17.31
N THR A 115 11.67 -12.16 -18.40
CA THR A 115 12.10 -12.94 -19.58
C THR A 115 13.61 -13.00 -19.77
N ARG A 116 14.36 -12.19 -19.02
CA ARG A 116 15.82 -12.12 -19.09
C ARG A 116 16.43 -13.28 -18.31
N ILE A 117 17.01 -14.26 -19.02
CA ILE A 117 17.55 -15.51 -18.44
C ILE A 117 18.52 -15.28 -17.25
N GLU A 118 19.32 -14.22 -17.30
CA GLU A 118 20.28 -13.88 -16.25
C GLU A 118 19.68 -13.04 -15.11
N SER A 119 18.41 -12.65 -15.21
CA SER A 119 17.73 -11.89 -14.16
C SER A 119 17.42 -12.81 -12.97
N PRO A 120 17.63 -12.36 -11.73
CA PRO A 120 17.13 -13.08 -10.55
C PRO A 120 15.59 -13.12 -10.48
N LEU A 121 14.90 -12.36 -11.35
CA LEU A 121 13.44 -12.29 -11.46
C LEU A 121 12.89 -13.09 -12.65
N PHE A 122 13.71 -13.89 -13.33
CA PHE A 122 13.30 -14.68 -14.48
C PHE A 122 12.13 -15.61 -14.15
N SER A 123 11.03 -15.49 -14.89
CA SER A 123 9.77 -16.24 -14.73
C SER A 123 9.19 -16.16 -13.32
N ASN A 124 9.34 -15.00 -12.65
CA ASN A 124 9.00 -14.83 -11.24
C ASN A 124 8.12 -13.60 -10.97
N LEU A 125 7.64 -12.89 -11.99
CA LEU A 125 6.91 -11.63 -11.83
C LEU A 125 5.44 -11.74 -12.26
N ASN A 126 4.55 -11.07 -11.51
CA ASN A 126 3.21 -10.75 -12.01
C ASN A 126 3.32 -9.58 -12.98
N THR A 127 3.30 -9.88 -14.28
CA THR A 127 3.45 -8.87 -15.34
C THR A 127 2.11 -8.36 -15.89
N GLU A 128 0.98 -8.85 -15.39
CA GLU A 128 -0.36 -8.48 -15.87
C GLU A 128 -1.02 -7.44 -14.95
N ASP A 129 -0.78 -7.53 -13.63
CA ASP A 129 -1.35 -6.61 -12.64
C ASP A 129 -0.24 -5.84 -11.91
N ILE A 130 -0.16 -4.54 -12.18
CA ILE A 130 0.94 -3.68 -11.73
C ILE A 130 0.41 -2.50 -10.94
N ALA A 131 1.09 -2.16 -9.84
CA ALA A 131 0.88 -0.90 -9.15
C ALA A 131 1.81 0.19 -9.69
N VAL A 132 1.35 1.44 -9.66
CA VAL A 132 2.23 2.60 -9.87
C VAL A 132 2.11 3.56 -8.71
N ALA A 133 3.21 4.25 -8.41
CA ALA A 133 3.22 5.30 -7.42
C ALA A 133 4.06 6.49 -7.85
N GLY A 134 3.85 7.61 -7.17
CA GLY A 134 4.77 8.72 -7.31
C GLY A 134 4.49 9.81 -6.31
N TRP A 135 5.50 10.67 -6.14
CA TRP A 135 5.46 11.79 -5.21
C TRP A 135 5.34 13.14 -5.92
N SER A 136 4.51 14.04 -5.40
CA SER A 136 4.35 15.39 -5.94
C SER A 136 3.88 15.35 -7.40
N MET A 137 4.60 15.99 -8.33
CA MET A 137 4.34 15.83 -9.78
C MET A 137 4.34 14.36 -10.23
N GLY A 138 5.09 13.48 -9.57
CA GLY A 138 5.08 12.04 -9.78
C GLY A 138 3.77 11.38 -9.37
N GLY A 139 3.13 11.83 -8.29
CA GLY A 139 1.81 11.33 -7.87
C GLY A 139 0.68 11.75 -8.81
N GLY A 140 0.82 12.93 -9.42
CA GLY A 140 0.00 13.32 -10.57
C GLY A 140 0.28 12.44 -11.80
N GLY A 141 1.57 12.19 -12.09
CA GLY A 141 2.00 11.31 -13.18
C GLY A 141 1.50 9.87 -13.05
N ALA A 142 1.44 9.33 -11.83
CA ALA A 142 0.91 7.99 -11.55
C ALA A 142 -0.58 7.87 -11.91
N GLN A 143 -1.39 8.89 -11.57
CA GLN A 143 -2.80 8.99 -11.98
C GLN A 143 -2.98 9.16 -13.49
N LEU A 144 -2.05 9.83 -14.17
CA LEU A 144 -2.07 9.97 -15.62
C LEU A 144 -1.63 8.69 -16.33
N ALA A 145 -0.70 7.92 -15.73
CA ALA A 145 -0.22 6.66 -16.27
C ALA A 145 -1.32 5.59 -16.27
N SER A 146 -2.08 5.48 -15.17
CA SER A 146 -3.18 4.51 -15.04
C SER A 146 -4.31 4.69 -16.06
N GLN A 147 -4.43 5.86 -16.66
CA GLN A 147 -5.38 6.13 -17.74
C GLN A 147 -4.89 5.65 -19.11
N GLN A 148 -3.60 5.33 -19.25
CA GLN A 148 -2.93 5.05 -20.52
C GLN A 148 -2.48 3.60 -20.65
N ASP A 149 -2.21 2.91 -19.54
CA ASP A 149 -1.77 1.51 -19.52
C ASP A 149 -2.74 0.64 -18.71
N VAL A 150 -3.35 -0.34 -19.39
CA VAL A 150 -4.37 -1.23 -18.81
C VAL A 150 -3.82 -2.29 -17.86
N SER A 151 -2.50 -2.50 -17.83
CA SER A 151 -1.85 -3.39 -16.87
C SER A 151 -1.69 -2.73 -15.49
N ILE A 152 -1.88 -1.42 -15.38
CA ILE A 152 -1.93 -0.74 -14.09
C ILE A 152 -3.27 -1.06 -13.42
N LYS A 153 -3.24 -1.63 -12.22
CA LYS A 153 -4.43 -2.01 -11.43
C LYS A 153 -4.58 -1.26 -10.11
N ALA A 154 -3.54 -0.57 -9.67
CA ALA A 154 -3.57 0.21 -8.44
C ALA A 154 -2.66 1.43 -8.52
N VAL A 155 -3.08 2.52 -7.87
CA VAL A 155 -2.27 3.76 -7.76
C VAL A 155 -2.03 4.11 -6.30
N ILE A 156 -0.78 4.44 -5.95
CA ILE A 156 -0.40 5.07 -4.68
C ILE A 156 0.09 6.49 -4.96
N ALA A 157 -0.73 7.49 -4.64
CA ALA A 157 -0.45 8.90 -4.88
C ALA A 157 0.09 9.58 -3.61
N LEU A 158 1.38 9.92 -3.61
CA LEU A 158 2.07 10.56 -2.49
C LEU A 158 2.10 12.09 -2.69
N SER A 159 1.41 12.86 -1.84
CA SER A 159 1.21 14.32 -1.95
C SER A 159 1.05 14.78 -3.41
N PRO A 160 0.08 14.22 -4.16
CA PRO A 160 0.05 14.35 -5.61
C PRO A 160 -0.11 15.79 -6.07
N TRP A 161 0.46 16.11 -7.22
CA TRP A 161 0.38 17.43 -7.83
C TRP A 161 0.09 17.32 -9.33
N LEU A 162 -0.85 18.13 -9.83
CA LEU A 162 -1.11 18.39 -11.25
C LEU A 162 -1.34 19.89 -11.46
N PHE A 163 -1.04 20.40 -12.66
CA PHE A 163 -1.44 21.76 -13.06
C PHE A 163 -2.96 21.92 -12.98
N ASN A 164 -3.67 20.86 -13.37
CA ASN A 164 -5.11 20.76 -13.34
C ASN A 164 -5.49 19.37 -12.83
N ALA A 165 -6.05 19.29 -11.61
CA ALA A 165 -6.46 18.02 -11.02
C ALA A 165 -7.54 17.30 -11.83
N PHE A 166 -8.27 18.02 -12.71
CA PHE A 166 -9.27 17.40 -13.58
C PHE A 166 -8.65 16.53 -14.69
N ASP A 167 -7.36 16.66 -14.97
CA ASP A 167 -6.67 15.80 -15.94
C ASP A 167 -6.62 14.32 -15.45
N ALA A 168 -6.84 14.08 -14.15
CA ALA A 168 -6.92 12.75 -13.55
C ALA A 168 -8.33 12.12 -13.53
N LEU A 169 -9.37 12.82 -14.03
CA LEU A 169 -10.78 12.41 -13.89
C LEU A 169 -11.11 11.03 -14.47
N ASN A 170 -10.36 10.57 -15.49
CA ASN A 170 -10.63 9.28 -16.11
C ASN A 170 -9.87 8.13 -15.46
N ASN A 171 -9.24 8.33 -14.30
CA ASN A 171 -8.68 7.22 -13.53
C ASN A 171 -9.79 6.19 -13.23
N ARG A 172 -9.60 4.93 -13.68
CA ARG A 172 -10.57 3.83 -13.50
C ARG A 172 -10.03 2.70 -12.63
N VAL A 173 -8.92 2.93 -11.94
CA VAL A 173 -8.30 1.93 -11.08
C VAL A 173 -8.30 2.40 -9.63
N PRO A 174 -8.38 1.48 -8.66
CA PRO A 174 -8.26 1.80 -7.25
C PRO A 174 -7.08 2.74 -6.95
N ILE A 175 -7.33 3.78 -6.14
CA ILE A 175 -6.30 4.74 -5.73
C ILE A 175 -6.28 5.06 -4.24
N ILE A 176 -5.09 5.02 -3.64
CA ILE A 176 -4.83 5.56 -2.29
C ILE A 176 -4.03 6.85 -2.37
N TYR A 177 -4.45 7.84 -1.58
CA TYR A 177 -3.82 9.14 -1.45
C TYR A 177 -3.21 9.30 -0.07
N PHE A 178 -1.91 9.62 -0.03
CA PHE A 178 -1.22 10.01 1.19
C PHE A 178 -0.81 11.48 1.09
N SER A 179 -0.92 12.25 2.17
CA SER A 179 -0.47 13.65 2.20
C SER A 179 -0.14 14.12 3.61
N GLY A 180 0.66 15.19 3.75
CA GLY A 180 0.84 15.87 5.03
C GLY A 180 -0.20 16.98 5.25
N GLU A 181 -0.71 17.13 6.48
CA GLU A 181 -1.68 18.17 6.87
C GLU A 181 -1.25 19.60 6.49
N PHE A 182 0.04 19.91 6.69
CA PHE A 182 0.63 21.24 6.48
C PHE A 182 1.54 21.28 5.25
N ASP A 183 1.16 20.61 4.17
CA ASP A 183 1.88 20.63 2.89
C ASP A 183 1.91 22.06 2.27
N PRO A 184 3.08 22.73 2.21
CA PRO A 184 3.19 24.07 1.66
C PRO A 184 3.40 24.08 0.13
N THR A 185 3.67 22.92 -0.47
CA THR A 185 4.07 22.79 -1.89
C THR A 185 2.90 22.34 -2.75
N ALA A 186 2.17 21.33 -2.29
CA ALA A 186 0.93 20.84 -2.87
C ALA A 186 -0.20 20.90 -1.83
N PRO A 187 -0.65 22.10 -1.41
CA PRO A 187 -1.64 22.21 -0.34
C PRO A 187 -2.91 21.39 -0.66
N ASN A 188 -3.36 20.59 0.32
CA ASN A 188 -4.36 19.54 0.08
C ASN A 188 -5.67 20.06 -0.52
N ASN A 189 -6.11 21.26 -0.13
CA ASN A 189 -7.33 21.89 -0.66
C ASN A 189 -7.26 22.25 -2.16
N PHE A 190 -6.06 22.39 -2.73
CA PHE A 190 -5.84 22.61 -4.16
C PHE A 190 -5.38 21.35 -4.91
N HIS A 191 -4.91 20.35 -4.16
CA HIS A 191 -4.34 19.12 -4.70
C HIS A 191 -5.01 17.88 -4.11
N THR A 192 -4.44 17.21 -3.11
CA THR A 192 -4.87 15.88 -2.65
C THR A 192 -6.39 15.74 -2.47
N ASN A 193 -7.04 16.69 -1.79
CA ASN A 193 -8.49 16.67 -1.57
C ASN A 193 -9.27 16.86 -2.87
N LEU A 194 -8.75 17.69 -3.79
CA LEU A 194 -9.35 17.88 -5.10
C LEU A 194 -9.21 16.61 -5.97
N HIS A 195 -8.06 15.93 -5.94
CA HIS A 195 -7.86 14.65 -6.62
C HIS A 195 -8.81 13.57 -6.08
N TYR A 196 -8.91 13.43 -4.76
CA TYR A 196 -9.81 12.46 -4.11
C TYR A 196 -11.28 12.74 -4.44
N ASN A 197 -11.72 13.99 -4.37
CA ASN A 197 -13.09 14.38 -4.67
C ASN A 197 -13.44 14.21 -6.17
N ASN A 198 -12.45 14.35 -7.05
CA ASN A 198 -12.61 14.15 -8.49
C ASN A 198 -12.62 12.68 -8.90
N THR A 199 -12.08 11.78 -8.07
CA THR A 199 -12.14 10.34 -8.32
C THR A 199 -13.58 9.86 -8.15
N SER A 200 -14.10 9.15 -9.15
CA SER A 200 -15.47 8.61 -9.14
C SER A 200 -15.71 7.71 -7.93
N ASP A 201 -16.90 7.79 -7.32
CA ASP A 201 -17.27 6.96 -6.17
C ASP A 201 -17.48 5.48 -6.52
N ASP A 202 -17.56 5.13 -7.81
CA ASP A 202 -17.57 3.73 -8.29
C ASP A 202 -16.16 3.11 -8.32
N ILE A 203 -15.13 3.89 -8.01
CA ILE A 203 -13.73 3.44 -7.91
C ILE A 203 -13.34 3.41 -6.45
N ASP A 204 -12.77 2.30 -5.99
CA ASP A 204 -12.22 2.19 -4.65
C ASP A 204 -11.14 3.27 -4.43
N LYS A 205 -11.35 4.13 -3.44
CA LYS A 205 -10.46 5.22 -3.11
C LYS A 205 -10.31 5.39 -1.61
N LEU A 206 -9.11 5.75 -1.19
CA LEU A 206 -8.78 6.06 0.19
C LEU A 206 -7.92 7.32 0.24
N LEU A 207 -8.21 8.22 1.17
CA LEU A 207 -7.37 9.36 1.54
C LEU A 207 -6.92 9.19 2.97
N PHE A 208 -5.62 9.31 3.20
CA PHE A 208 -5.01 9.38 4.51
C PHE A 208 -4.07 10.60 4.55
N GLU A 209 -4.54 11.65 5.21
CA GLU A 209 -3.75 12.85 5.53
C GLU A 209 -3.09 12.66 6.91
N ILE A 210 -1.75 12.68 6.94
CA ILE A 210 -0.93 12.54 8.14
C ILE A 210 -0.90 13.86 8.92
N SER A 211 -1.36 13.81 10.16
CA SER A 211 -1.40 14.98 11.06
C SER A 211 -0.01 15.55 11.29
N GLN A 212 0.08 16.88 11.26
CA GLN A 212 1.32 17.66 11.38
C GLN A 212 2.38 17.39 10.28
N GLY A 213 2.09 16.54 9.30
CA GLY A 213 2.97 16.25 8.18
C GLY A 213 3.10 17.42 7.20
N ASP A 214 4.21 17.45 6.47
CA ASP A 214 4.48 18.36 5.36
C ASP A 214 4.53 17.62 4.00
N HIS A 215 5.01 18.30 2.95
CA HIS A 215 5.11 17.73 1.60
C HIS A 215 6.00 16.47 1.50
N TYR A 216 6.97 16.34 2.41
CA TYR A 216 8.00 15.30 2.39
C TYR A 216 7.67 14.15 3.34
N THR A 217 6.64 14.29 4.16
CA THR A 217 6.24 13.27 5.15
C THR A 217 5.96 11.93 4.47
N VAL A 218 5.45 11.94 3.24
CA VAL A 218 5.13 10.75 2.45
C VAL A 218 6.32 10.15 1.67
N CYS A 219 7.48 10.81 1.68
CA CYS A 219 8.64 10.39 0.90
C CYS A 219 9.32 9.13 1.43
N SER A 220 9.14 8.81 2.71
CA SER A 220 9.72 7.62 3.34
C SER A 220 8.65 6.85 4.13
N PRO A 221 8.56 5.52 3.98
CA PRO A 221 7.67 4.68 4.79
C PRO A 221 7.99 4.79 6.29
N TYR A 222 9.22 5.17 6.65
CA TYR A 222 9.66 5.28 8.04
C TYR A 222 9.20 6.57 8.73
N ASN A 223 8.58 7.51 8.00
CA ASN A 223 8.00 8.70 8.59
C ASN A 223 6.65 8.42 9.28
N ASP A 224 5.91 7.40 8.82
CA ASP A 224 4.65 6.96 9.42
C ASP A 224 4.39 5.46 9.13
N ASN A 225 4.41 4.64 10.17
CA ASN A 225 4.25 3.19 10.04
C ASN A 225 2.84 2.80 9.53
N GLN A 226 1.79 3.52 9.92
CA GLN A 226 0.43 3.21 9.45
C GLN A 226 0.27 3.55 7.97
N MET A 227 0.96 4.58 7.47
CA MET A 227 1.03 4.91 6.04
C MET A 227 1.72 3.79 5.28
N ALA A 228 2.88 3.36 5.78
CA ALA A 228 3.66 2.29 5.16
C ALA A 228 2.88 0.97 5.09
N GLN A 229 2.22 0.57 6.19
CA GLN A 229 1.34 -0.60 6.24
C GLN A 229 0.16 -0.49 5.27
N LYS A 230 -0.48 0.68 5.17
CA LYS A 230 -1.58 0.87 4.22
C LYS A 230 -1.14 0.81 2.77
N ALA A 231 0.07 1.29 2.44
CA ALA A 231 0.64 1.11 1.10
C ALA A 231 0.81 -0.38 0.77
N LEU A 232 1.28 -1.20 1.73
CA LEU A 232 1.38 -2.65 1.57
C LEU A 232 0.00 -3.30 1.39
N PHE A 233 -0.95 -3.01 2.29
CA PHE A 233 -2.30 -3.59 2.22
C PHE A 233 -3.05 -3.17 0.94
N TRP A 234 -2.72 -2.01 0.39
CA TRP A 234 -3.23 -1.59 -0.92
C TRP A 234 -2.76 -2.53 -2.04
N ILE A 235 -1.46 -2.83 -2.06
CA ILE A 235 -0.86 -3.74 -3.04
C ILE A 235 -1.40 -5.17 -2.83
N GLU A 236 -1.49 -5.62 -1.58
CA GLU A 236 -2.08 -6.93 -1.27
C GLU A 236 -3.51 -7.06 -1.79
N LYS A 237 -4.36 -6.07 -1.53
CA LYS A 237 -5.76 -6.12 -1.96
C LYS A 237 -5.93 -6.10 -3.48
N TYR A 238 -5.25 -5.20 -4.18
CA TYR A 238 -5.54 -4.94 -5.60
C TYR A 238 -4.57 -5.57 -6.59
N ILE A 239 -3.38 -5.99 -6.15
CA ILE A 239 -2.42 -6.69 -7.00
C ILE A 239 -2.35 -8.18 -6.66
N ASN A 240 -2.32 -8.52 -5.36
CA ASN A 240 -2.30 -9.93 -4.94
C ASN A 240 -3.71 -10.53 -4.79
N GLU A 241 -4.77 -9.72 -4.98
CA GLU A 241 -6.16 -10.11 -4.75
C GLU A 241 -6.41 -10.69 -3.33
N ASN A 242 -5.58 -10.28 -2.35
CA ASN A 242 -5.64 -10.77 -0.97
C ASN A 242 -6.39 -9.77 -0.08
N ASN A 243 -7.53 -10.19 0.46
CA ASN A 243 -8.38 -9.38 1.34
C ASN A 243 -8.15 -9.63 2.85
N GLU A 244 -7.14 -10.40 3.25
CA GLU A 244 -6.84 -10.68 4.67
C GLU A 244 -6.65 -9.40 5.49
N ASN A 245 -5.91 -8.42 4.96
CA ASN A 245 -5.65 -7.15 5.64
C ASN A 245 -6.62 -6.02 5.25
N CYS A 246 -7.75 -6.32 4.59
CA CYS A 246 -8.68 -5.29 4.12
C CYS A 246 -9.21 -4.42 5.27
N ASN A 247 -9.59 -5.02 6.40
CA ASN A 247 -10.08 -4.25 7.54
C ASN A 247 -8.99 -3.34 8.13
N SER A 248 -7.76 -3.82 8.23
CA SER A 248 -6.60 -3.01 8.62
C SER A 248 -6.31 -1.88 7.62
N LEU A 249 -6.61 -2.09 6.33
CA LEU A 249 -6.53 -1.06 5.30
C LEU A 249 -7.54 0.07 5.54
N ILE A 250 -8.78 -0.24 5.92
CA ILE A 250 -9.83 0.77 6.13
C ILE A 250 -9.95 1.28 7.58
N ALA A 251 -9.20 0.72 8.52
CA ALA A 251 -9.13 1.21 9.89
C ALA A 251 -8.46 2.59 9.95
N GLU A 252 -9.12 3.60 10.53
CA GLU A 252 -8.59 4.96 10.62
C GLU A 252 -7.30 5.02 11.48
N PRO A 253 -6.17 5.53 10.94
CA PRO A 253 -4.93 5.71 11.69
C PRO A 253 -5.06 6.74 12.81
N PHE A 254 -4.45 6.48 13.96
CA PHE A 254 -4.35 7.50 15.02
C PHE A 254 -3.46 8.70 14.63
N THR A 255 -2.65 8.57 13.58
CA THR A 255 -1.84 9.66 13.02
C THR A 255 -2.56 10.45 11.94
N ALA A 256 -3.84 10.13 11.64
CA ALA A 256 -4.61 10.86 10.65
C ALA A 256 -5.13 12.20 11.20
N SER A 257 -4.95 13.27 10.43
CA SER A 257 -5.76 14.50 10.55
C SER A 257 -7.02 14.41 9.69
N SER A 258 -7.00 13.62 8.62
CA SER A 258 -8.16 13.27 7.81
C SER A 258 -8.01 11.86 7.25
N PHE A 259 -9.07 11.07 7.34
CA PHE A 259 -9.14 9.74 6.76
C PHE A 259 -10.50 9.51 6.10
N LEU A 260 -10.51 9.26 4.80
CA LEU A 260 -11.74 9.08 4.01
C LEU A 260 -11.59 7.84 3.13
N THR A 261 -12.64 7.03 3.01
CA THR A 261 -12.63 5.86 2.14
C THR A 261 -14.06 5.50 1.71
N ASN A 262 -14.23 4.98 0.49
CA ASN A 262 -15.46 4.32 0.04
C ASN A 262 -15.31 2.79 -0.04
N ILE A 263 -14.16 2.25 0.38
CA ILE A 263 -13.86 0.83 0.29
C ILE A 263 -14.69 0.07 1.32
N GLU A 264 -15.40 -0.94 0.84
CA GLU A 264 -16.12 -1.89 1.68
C GLU A 264 -15.32 -3.18 1.78
N CYS A 265 -14.93 -3.55 3.00
CA CYS A 265 -14.27 -4.82 3.26
C CYS A 265 -15.31 -5.85 3.69
N ASN A 266 -15.80 -6.63 2.72
CA ASN A 266 -16.62 -7.80 3.00
C ASN A 266 -15.71 -8.95 3.40
N ASN A 267 -15.33 -9.02 4.69
CA ASN A 267 -14.81 -10.22 5.30
C ASN A 267 -15.33 -10.30 6.72
N GLN A 268 -16.53 -10.83 6.79
CA GLN A 268 -17.12 -11.36 7.98
C GLN A 268 -16.37 -12.61 8.39
N LEU A 269 -15.61 -12.51 9.48
CA LEU A 269 -15.00 -13.66 10.10
C LEU A 269 -16.12 -14.51 10.70
N ILE A 270 -16.35 -15.73 10.19
CA ILE A 270 -17.36 -16.63 10.77
C ILE A 270 -17.03 -16.80 12.26
N GLY A 271 -18.02 -16.52 13.10
CA GLY A 271 -17.88 -16.48 14.55
C GLY A 271 -17.55 -15.11 15.16
N ASP A 272 -17.19 -14.08 14.40
CA ASP A 272 -16.98 -12.70 14.88
C ASP A 272 -18.31 -11.95 14.85
N LEU A 273 -18.95 -11.84 16.01
CA LEU A 273 -20.32 -11.32 16.13
C LEU A 273 -20.36 -9.86 16.61
N ASN A 274 -19.23 -9.31 17.05
CA ASN A 274 -19.10 -7.89 17.38
C ASN A 274 -18.32 -7.10 16.32
N PHE A 275 -17.84 -7.75 15.26
CA PHE A 275 -17.10 -7.16 14.14
C PHE A 275 -15.78 -6.53 14.56
N ASP A 276 -15.16 -7.04 15.63
CA ASP A 276 -13.83 -6.58 16.09
C ASP A 276 -12.67 -7.41 15.51
N LEU A 277 -12.99 -8.43 14.73
CA LEU A 277 -12.07 -9.34 14.02
C LEU A 277 -11.25 -10.24 14.94
N VAL A 278 -11.65 -10.36 16.20
CA VAL A 278 -11.01 -11.20 17.20
C VAL A 278 -12.02 -12.18 17.75
N LEU A 279 -11.94 -13.44 17.34
CA LEU A 279 -12.74 -14.49 17.98
C LEU A 279 -12.34 -14.61 19.46
N ASN A 280 -13.26 -14.25 20.34
CA ASN A 280 -13.03 -14.28 21.77
C ASN A 280 -14.30 -14.60 22.57
N VAL A 281 -14.21 -14.49 23.90
CA VAL A 281 -15.34 -14.80 24.80
C VAL A 281 -16.54 -13.88 24.56
N GLN A 282 -16.33 -12.67 24.05
CA GLN A 282 -17.40 -11.75 23.70
C GLN A 282 -18.26 -12.32 22.57
N ASP A 283 -17.67 -12.95 21.56
CA ASP A 283 -18.42 -13.62 20.48
C ASP A 283 -19.18 -14.83 20.98
N ILE A 284 -18.58 -15.61 21.90
CA ILE A 284 -19.27 -16.73 22.56
C ILE A 284 -20.53 -16.25 23.30
N ILE A 285 -20.47 -15.08 23.96
CA ILE A 285 -21.63 -14.50 24.64
C ILE A 285 -22.70 -14.08 23.61
N LEU A 286 -22.28 -13.52 22.48
CA LEU A 286 -23.18 -13.05 21.42
C LEU A 286 -23.90 -14.22 20.74
N ILE A 287 -23.20 -15.31 20.41
CA ILE A 287 -23.84 -16.50 19.80
C ILE A 287 -24.87 -17.14 20.75
N VAL A 288 -24.57 -17.16 22.06
CA VAL A 288 -25.52 -17.65 23.07
C VAL A 288 -26.76 -16.74 23.13
N ASN A 289 -26.59 -15.42 23.06
CA ASN A 289 -27.73 -14.49 23.04
C ASN A 289 -28.59 -14.64 21.78
N ILE A 290 -27.97 -14.89 20.62
CA ILE A 290 -28.66 -15.14 19.34
C ILE A 290 -29.54 -16.39 19.46
N ILE A 291 -28.98 -17.49 19.98
CA ILE A 291 -29.70 -18.75 20.23
C ILE A 291 -30.88 -18.53 21.21
N LEU A 292 -30.64 -17.86 22.33
CA LEU A 292 -31.67 -17.60 23.35
C LEU A 292 -32.79 -16.70 22.85
N SER A 293 -32.48 -15.80 21.92
CA SER A 293 -33.44 -14.88 21.31
C SER A 293 -34.14 -15.48 20.08
N ASN A 294 -33.76 -16.71 19.68
CA ASN A 294 -34.24 -17.38 18.47
C ASN A 294 -34.11 -16.46 17.23
N GLN A 295 -32.97 -15.78 17.13
CA GLN A 295 -32.58 -15.00 15.96
C GLN A 295 -31.63 -15.83 15.10
N ASP A 296 -31.64 -15.55 13.79
CA ASP A 296 -30.73 -16.16 12.85
C ASP A 296 -29.65 -15.16 12.47
N ASP A 297 -28.39 -15.61 12.52
CA ASP A 297 -27.23 -14.87 12.02
C ASP A 297 -26.28 -15.88 11.35
N TYR A 298 -25.89 -15.61 10.11
CA TYR A 298 -25.02 -16.49 9.35
C TYR A 298 -23.58 -16.47 9.86
N LEU A 299 -23.17 -15.40 10.55
CA LEU A 299 -21.90 -15.38 11.26
C LEU A 299 -21.89 -16.31 12.46
N ALA A 300 -23.07 -16.59 13.01
CA ALA A 300 -23.24 -17.50 14.14
C ALA A 300 -23.40 -18.97 13.71
N ASP A 301 -23.62 -19.27 12.41
CA ASP A 301 -23.66 -20.64 11.88
C ASP A 301 -22.24 -21.12 11.52
N ILE A 302 -21.47 -21.43 12.58
CA ILE A 302 -20.05 -21.82 12.46
C ILE A 302 -19.93 -23.22 11.84
N SER A 303 -20.92 -24.08 12.06
CA SER A 303 -20.98 -25.42 11.50
C SER A 303 -21.42 -25.47 10.04
N ASN A 304 -22.00 -24.38 9.54
CA ASN A 304 -22.56 -24.23 8.19
C ASN A 304 -23.61 -25.31 7.87
N ASP A 305 -24.41 -25.69 8.87
CA ASP A 305 -25.48 -26.67 8.75
C ASP A 305 -26.87 -26.02 8.52
N GLY A 306 -26.91 -24.70 8.50
CA GLY A 306 -28.10 -23.87 8.31
C GLY A 306 -28.86 -23.58 9.60
N PHE A 307 -28.35 -23.97 10.77
CA PHE A 307 -29.00 -23.77 12.07
C PHE A 307 -28.04 -23.22 13.11
N VAL A 308 -28.29 -22.02 13.63
CA VAL A 308 -27.55 -21.49 14.79
C VAL A 308 -27.98 -22.20 16.08
N ASN A 309 -27.12 -23.03 16.64
CA ASN A 309 -27.41 -23.83 17.81
C ASN A 309 -26.17 -24.07 18.70
N VAL A 310 -26.32 -24.91 19.73
CA VAL A 310 -25.25 -25.16 20.70
C VAL A 310 -23.99 -25.78 20.07
N LEU A 311 -24.11 -26.43 18.91
CA LEU A 311 -22.98 -26.99 18.19
C LEU A 311 -22.04 -25.89 17.68
N ASP A 312 -22.58 -24.76 17.23
CA ASP A 312 -21.78 -23.61 16.78
C ASP A 312 -21.02 -22.97 17.95
N VAL A 313 -21.65 -22.86 19.12
CA VAL A 313 -20.99 -22.41 20.36
C VAL A 313 -19.79 -23.29 20.70
N ILE A 314 -19.96 -24.62 20.63
CA ILE A 314 -18.89 -25.57 20.92
C ILE A 314 -17.74 -25.41 19.91
N GLN A 315 -18.06 -25.19 18.63
CA GLN A 315 -17.04 -24.96 17.61
C GLN A 315 -16.29 -23.66 17.85
N LEU A 316 -16.98 -22.56 18.20
CA LEU A 316 -16.35 -21.29 18.56
C LEU A 316 -15.41 -21.44 19.76
N VAL A 317 -15.85 -22.14 20.81
CA VAL A 317 -15.03 -22.41 22.00
C VAL A 317 -13.75 -23.19 21.66
N ASN A 318 -13.74 -24.01 20.62
CA ASN A 318 -12.57 -24.79 20.23
C ASN A 318 -11.54 -23.99 19.41
N ILE A 319 -11.92 -22.80 18.92
CA ILE A 319 -11.07 -21.92 18.09
C ILE A 319 -10.68 -20.63 18.82
N VAL A 320 -11.23 -20.39 20.00
CA VAL A 320 -10.92 -19.27 20.93
C VAL A 320 -9.89 -19.66 21.99
#